data_AF-A0A9E5KW66-F1
#
_entry.id   AF-A0A9E5KW66-F1
#
_cell.length_a   1.000
_cell.length_b   1.000
_cell.length_c   1.000
_cell.angle_alpha   90.00
_cell.angle_beta   90.00
_cell.angle_gamma   90.00
#
_symmetry.space_group_name_H-M   'P 1'
#
loop_
_entity.id
_entity.type
_entity.pdbx_description
1 polymer ?
#
loop_
_entity_poly.entity_id
_entity_poly.type
_entity_poly.pdbx_seq_one_letter_code
_entity_poly.pdbx_strand_id
1 'polypeptide(L)'
;MVSFQGWDFFCSVCCPCTAISLPLCKNKGTLMRALSMIGIRLDKLEPSQRKLFDFSEERLSDATVRIRRKTASKATILICTCDRLEIWCEENAYELVEPSLRELSLSPLAWKKHVYTKEGKACVSYLFTLACGLLSPLFGEDQIISQLTACLNRSRIIGCSSFQFEQLFRKAVTLAKKVQTQLDLGVADTSVAYGVQSLLAKHYGALEGKPVLVIGSSALARLVSEVLVAEKMQVYMTIRDKEKADLLLPKKVLPLSYEQRFSVFSQVDVVISATKGQYYTVKKSEAKGPSLYIDLANPFDIEPEIGDVEGIRRYTTDDLECSLPQREHEVEKAMEFIVAGVEDFFSCLATREALIDIQQISTEAAKDLVYRLHDPVSKLGLEPDEKHQLMKTLTDTARKAFSHQLFETKKHQDHGAYLDLSRPLASGPPTYPGDPETEVEEWATLEENHYRLKRLSFGTHSFTHMDSPYHILKEGKSLDRYPVSSFFARAYVLDCRDCRIIDRVMVQDLKPDVEALLFCTGWEHYWGDVRYLDTPPQLSLEAVSFLLEKGVRIFGFDAPSCDDMGKEGLPIHTAILSKEGLILENLCNLEALVDATFTLIALPLSVQKSDGSPVRVVASFS
;
A
#
# COMPACT_ATOMS: atom_id res chain seq x y z
N MET A 1 -39.10 -9.49 -14.88
CA MET A 1 -38.22 -9.43 -16.07
C MET A 1 -37.65 -8.02 -16.18
N VAL A 2 -36.65 -7.72 -15.35
CA VAL A 2 -35.83 -6.50 -15.44
C VAL A 2 -34.41 -6.99 -15.17
N SER A 3 -33.54 -6.85 -16.16
CA SER A 3 -32.19 -7.39 -16.18
C SER A 3 -31.26 -6.62 -15.26
N PHE A 4 -30.60 -7.32 -14.34
CA PHE A 4 -29.44 -6.82 -13.59
C PHE A 4 -28.29 -6.50 -14.57
N GLN A 5 -28.23 -5.26 -15.06
CA GLN A 5 -27.15 -4.71 -15.89
C GLN A 5 -26.16 -3.82 -15.09
N GLY A 6 -26.14 -3.93 -13.76
CA GLY A 6 -25.34 -3.03 -12.90
C GLY A 6 -23.83 -3.32 -12.80
N TRP A 7 -23.35 -4.45 -13.31
CA TRP A 7 -21.94 -4.86 -13.14
C TRP A 7 -21.02 -4.49 -14.32
N ASP A 8 -21.59 -4.04 -15.45
CA ASP A 8 -20.81 -3.61 -16.61
C ASP A 8 -20.41 -2.12 -16.56
N PHE A 9 -20.97 -1.34 -15.64
CA PHE A 9 -20.71 0.11 -15.58
C PHE A 9 -19.30 0.44 -15.06
N PHE A 10 -18.74 -0.37 -14.15
CA PHE A 10 -17.42 -0.12 -13.55
C PHE A 10 -16.24 -0.55 -14.42
N CYS A 11 -16.47 -1.27 -15.51
CA CYS A 11 -15.41 -1.58 -16.47
C CYS A 11 -15.10 -0.38 -17.41
N SER A 12 -15.98 0.62 -17.46
CA SER A 12 -15.95 1.68 -18.48
C SER A 12 -15.17 2.95 -18.09
N VAL A 13 -14.80 3.14 -16.82
CA VAL A 13 -14.22 4.42 -16.36
C VAL A 13 -12.68 4.45 -16.39
N CYS A 14 -12.00 3.31 -16.65
CA CYS A 14 -10.52 3.27 -16.66
C CYS A 14 -9.85 2.79 -17.96
N CYS A 15 -10.56 2.47 -19.05
CA CYS A 15 -9.89 2.14 -20.33
C CYS A 15 -10.86 2.11 -21.55
N PRO A 16 -10.76 3.03 -22.52
CA PRO A 16 -11.44 2.89 -23.80
C PRO A 16 -10.56 2.04 -24.75
N CYS A 17 -10.66 0.72 -24.69
CA CYS A 17 -9.99 -0.18 -25.64
C CYS A 17 -10.96 -1.24 -26.17
N THR A 18 -11.98 -0.80 -26.92
CA THR A 18 -12.75 -1.66 -27.81
C THR A 18 -11.96 -1.91 -29.09
N ALA A 19 -11.59 -3.18 -29.29
CA ALA A 19 -11.35 -3.87 -30.55
C ALA A 19 -10.94 -3.02 -31.78
N ILE A 20 -9.63 -2.87 -32.01
CA ILE A 20 -9.06 -2.83 -33.36
C ILE A 20 -7.80 -3.69 -33.39
N SER A 21 -7.86 -4.75 -34.19
CA SER A 21 -6.74 -5.60 -34.58
C SER A 21 -5.74 -4.84 -35.44
N LEU A 22 -4.54 -4.55 -34.91
CA LEU A 22 -3.37 -4.17 -35.70
C LEU A 22 -2.11 -4.85 -35.14
N PRO A 23 -1.37 -5.62 -35.96
CA PRO A 23 -0.09 -6.20 -35.59
C PRO A 23 1.04 -5.17 -35.78
N LEU A 24 2.13 -5.36 -35.03
CA LEU A 24 3.42 -4.64 -35.12
C LEU A 24 3.55 -3.38 -34.26
N CYS A 25 3.91 -3.59 -33.00
CA CYS A 25 4.96 -2.79 -32.36
C CYS A 25 5.79 -3.71 -31.46
N LYS A 26 6.70 -4.47 -32.07
CA LYS A 26 7.77 -5.17 -31.35
C LYS A 26 8.90 -4.15 -31.14
N ASN A 27 9.38 -4.07 -29.90
CA ASN A 27 10.52 -3.27 -29.41
C ASN A 27 10.23 -1.81 -29.06
N LYS A 28 9.66 -1.60 -27.85
CA LYS A 28 10.19 -0.71 -26.79
C LYS A 28 9.27 -0.83 -25.56
N GLY A 29 9.72 -1.53 -24.52
CA GLY A 29 8.97 -1.72 -23.27
C GLY A 29 9.22 -3.08 -22.61
N THR A 30 10.48 -3.47 -22.46
CA THR A 30 10.82 -4.68 -21.71
C THR A 30 10.77 -4.34 -20.21
N LEU A 31 10.03 -5.14 -19.43
CA LEU A 31 9.92 -5.13 -17.95
C LEU A 31 8.86 -4.21 -17.31
N MET A 32 7.58 -4.45 -17.59
CA MET A 32 6.60 -4.56 -16.48
C MET A 32 6.31 -6.04 -16.35
N ARG A 33 6.87 -6.73 -15.34
CA ARG A 33 6.72 -8.19 -15.21
C ARG A 33 5.25 -8.60 -15.29
N ALA A 34 4.98 -9.54 -16.18
CA ALA A 34 3.64 -10.00 -16.52
C ALA A 34 3.00 -10.78 -15.37
N LEU A 35 2.40 -10.08 -14.41
CA LEU A 35 1.50 -10.71 -13.44
C LEU A 35 0.25 -11.17 -14.17
N SER A 36 -0.12 -12.44 -14.03
CA SER A 36 -1.38 -12.95 -14.57
C SER A 36 -2.10 -13.80 -13.53
N MET A 37 -3.42 -13.79 -13.61
CA MET A 37 -4.26 -14.72 -12.88
C MET A 37 -5.34 -15.28 -13.78
N ILE A 38 -5.71 -16.53 -13.53
CA ILE A 38 -6.92 -17.15 -14.07
C ILE A 38 -7.71 -17.78 -12.92
N GLY A 39 -9.01 -17.52 -12.90
CA GLY A 39 -9.89 -17.93 -11.82
C GLY A 39 -11.17 -18.54 -12.36
N ILE A 40 -11.79 -19.38 -11.54
CA ILE A 40 -13.11 -19.98 -11.76
C ILE A 40 -13.99 -19.61 -10.57
N ARG A 41 -15.18 -19.06 -10.85
CA ARG A 41 -16.23 -18.80 -9.86
C ARG A 41 -16.99 -20.09 -9.55
N LEU A 42 -16.72 -20.70 -8.39
CA LEU A 42 -17.34 -21.95 -7.95
C LEU A 42 -18.77 -21.72 -7.41
N ASP A 43 -19.06 -20.52 -6.91
CA ASP A 43 -20.40 -20.10 -6.48
C ASP A 43 -21.43 -20.10 -7.63
N LYS A 44 -20.96 -20.03 -8.87
CA LYS A 44 -21.82 -20.11 -10.07
C LYS A 44 -22.01 -21.55 -10.61
N LEU A 45 -21.38 -22.54 -9.98
CA LEU A 45 -21.51 -23.95 -10.33
C LEU A 45 -22.56 -24.65 -9.48
N GLU A 46 -23.12 -25.73 -10.02
CA GLU A 46 -24.05 -26.60 -9.29
C GLU A 46 -23.35 -27.31 -8.11
N PRO A 47 -24.05 -27.61 -7.00
CA PRO A 47 -23.45 -28.26 -5.83
C PRO A 47 -22.72 -29.58 -6.14
N SER A 48 -23.24 -30.36 -7.10
CA SER A 48 -22.62 -31.60 -7.57
C SER A 48 -21.27 -31.36 -8.27
N GLN A 49 -21.12 -30.22 -8.96
CA GLN A 49 -19.89 -29.81 -9.61
C GLN A 49 -18.89 -29.22 -8.61
N ARG A 50 -19.35 -28.51 -7.58
CA ARG A 50 -18.48 -27.95 -6.53
C ARG A 50 -17.69 -29.03 -5.77
N LYS A 51 -18.27 -30.22 -5.57
CA LYS A 51 -17.57 -31.37 -4.94
C LYS A 51 -16.30 -31.80 -5.68
N LEU A 52 -16.17 -31.50 -6.97
CA LEU A 52 -14.98 -31.82 -7.75
C LEU A 52 -13.77 -30.92 -7.40
N PHE A 53 -14.00 -29.86 -6.62
CA PHE A 53 -13.03 -28.87 -6.20
C PHE A 53 -12.71 -28.94 -4.69
N ASP A 54 -13.18 -29.97 -4.00
CA ASP A 54 -12.77 -30.28 -2.63
C ASP A 54 -11.39 -30.96 -2.67
N PHE A 55 -10.35 -30.16 -2.53
CA PHE A 55 -8.96 -30.60 -2.65
C PHE A 55 -8.27 -30.65 -1.29
N SER A 56 -7.52 -31.72 -1.03
CA SER A 56 -6.58 -31.75 0.09
C SER A 56 -5.42 -30.77 -0.13
N GLU A 57 -4.83 -30.30 0.97
CA GLU A 57 -3.65 -29.42 0.95
C GLU A 57 -2.47 -30.02 0.18
N GLU A 58 -2.28 -31.34 0.27
CA GLU A 58 -1.26 -32.08 -0.47
C GLU A 58 -1.50 -32.01 -1.99
N ARG A 59 -2.75 -32.20 -2.43
CA ARG A 59 -3.11 -32.12 -3.84
C ARG A 59 -2.95 -30.70 -4.40
N LEU A 60 -3.28 -29.68 -3.60
CA LEU A 60 -3.07 -28.27 -3.96
C LEU A 60 -1.58 -27.93 -4.08
N SER A 61 -0.75 -28.50 -3.21
CA SER A 61 0.71 -28.34 -3.23
C SER A 61 1.32 -28.97 -4.49
N ASP A 62 0.97 -30.22 -4.80
CA ASP A 62 1.45 -30.91 -6.00
C ASP A 62 0.99 -30.22 -7.29
N ALA A 63 -0.24 -29.71 -7.31
CA ALA A 63 -0.78 -28.94 -8.42
C ALA A 63 0.05 -27.67 -8.64
N THR A 64 0.36 -26.94 -7.57
CA THR A 64 1.14 -25.70 -7.64
C THR A 64 2.53 -25.95 -8.23
N VAL A 65 3.23 -27.00 -7.82
CA VAL A 65 4.54 -27.37 -8.38
C VAL A 65 4.44 -27.74 -9.86
N ARG A 66 3.41 -28.52 -10.25
CA ARG A 66 3.19 -28.92 -11.64
C ARG A 66 2.90 -27.73 -12.54
N ILE A 67 2.00 -26.84 -12.10
CA ILE A 67 1.65 -25.62 -12.83
C ILE A 67 2.91 -24.77 -13.03
N ARG A 68 3.65 -24.49 -11.95
CA ARG A 68 4.88 -23.69 -12.02
C ARG A 68 5.89 -24.24 -13.04
N ARG A 69 6.09 -25.58 -13.06
CA ARG A 69 6.99 -26.24 -14.03
C ARG A 69 6.49 -26.10 -15.46
N LYS A 70 5.19 -26.26 -15.70
CA LYS A 70 4.60 -26.19 -17.04
C LYS A 70 4.60 -24.78 -17.61
N THR A 71 4.31 -23.79 -16.78
CA THR A 71 4.25 -22.39 -17.20
C THR A 71 5.63 -21.73 -17.26
N ALA A 72 6.69 -22.43 -16.81
CA ALA A 72 8.01 -21.87 -16.55
C ALA A 72 8.00 -20.63 -15.64
N SER A 73 6.91 -20.40 -14.90
CA SER A 73 6.72 -19.21 -14.09
C SER A 73 7.68 -19.18 -12.91
N LYS A 74 8.21 -17.99 -12.60
CA LYS A 74 9.06 -17.78 -11.42
C LYS A 74 8.35 -18.14 -10.12
N ALA A 75 7.07 -17.76 -10.02
CA ALA A 75 6.21 -18.09 -8.88
C ALA A 75 4.82 -18.59 -9.32
N THR A 76 4.18 -19.37 -8.46
CA THR A 76 2.79 -19.78 -8.62
C THR A 76 2.11 -19.84 -7.26
N ILE A 77 0.98 -19.15 -7.13
CA ILE A 77 0.10 -19.26 -5.95
C ILE A 77 -1.25 -19.77 -6.42
N LEU A 78 -1.77 -20.75 -5.70
CA LEU A 78 -3.08 -21.33 -5.95
C LEU A 78 -3.98 -20.96 -4.77
N ILE A 79 -5.10 -20.30 -5.03
CA ILE A 79 -6.10 -19.91 -4.05
C ILE A 79 -7.32 -20.78 -4.29
N CYS A 80 -7.71 -21.55 -3.28
CA CYS A 80 -8.89 -22.41 -3.35
C CYS A 80 -9.75 -22.12 -2.13
N THR A 81 -10.96 -21.61 -2.35
CA THR A 81 -11.98 -21.38 -1.32
C THR A 81 -13.30 -22.06 -1.73
N CYS A 82 -14.36 -21.89 -0.94
CA CYS A 82 -15.69 -22.36 -1.32
C CYS A 82 -16.25 -21.67 -2.58
N ASP A 83 -15.78 -20.47 -2.89
CA ASP A 83 -16.37 -19.61 -3.94
C ASP A 83 -15.50 -19.49 -5.18
N ARG A 84 -14.19 -19.78 -5.06
CA ARG A 84 -13.23 -19.54 -6.13
C ARG A 84 -12.08 -20.54 -6.12
N LEU A 85 -11.62 -20.85 -7.31
CA LEU A 85 -10.34 -21.47 -7.57
C LEU A 85 -9.54 -20.53 -8.47
N GLU A 86 -8.41 -20.02 -8.00
CA GLU A 86 -7.57 -19.07 -8.73
C GLU A 86 -6.12 -19.54 -8.79
N ILE A 87 -5.50 -19.35 -9.94
CA ILE A 87 -4.09 -19.60 -10.18
C ILE A 87 -3.44 -18.28 -10.54
N TRP A 88 -2.40 -17.94 -9.81
CA TRP A 88 -1.62 -16.72 -9.94
C TRP A 88 -0.22 -17.06 -10.42
N CYS A 89 0.26 -16.40 -11.47
CA CYS A 89 1.59 -16.61 -12.06
C CYS A 89 2.35 -15.28 -12.26
N GLU A 90 3.68 -15.32 -12.12
CA GLU A 90 4.58 -14.17 -12.38
C GLU A 90 5.00 -14.11 -13.85
N GLU A 91 4.22 -14.68 -14.77
CA GLU A 91 4.39 -14.59 -16.23
C GLU A 91 3.01 -14.66 -16.92
N ASN A 92 2.89 -14.18 -18.16
CA ASN A 92 1.67 -14.38 -18.94
C ASN A 92 1.67 -15.81 -19.51
N ALA A 93 1.02 -16.73 -18.80
CA ALA A 93 1.00 -18.15 -19.13
C ALA A 93 -0.42 -18.67 -19.43
N TYR A 94 -1.33 -17.80 -19.89
CA TYR A 94 -2.75 -18.13 -20.09
C TYR A 94 -2.97 -19.45 -20.85
N GLU A 95 -2.27 -19.63 -21.98
CA GLU A 95 -2.39 -20.80 -22.85
C GLU A 95 -1.98 -22.13 -22.18
N LEU A 96 -1.15 -22.06 -21.13
CA LEU A 96 -0.62 -23.22 -20.40
C LEU A 96 -1.36 -23.49 -19.08
N VAL A 97 -2.04 -22.49 -18.53
CA VAL A 97 -2.76 -22.62 -17.26
C VAL A 97 -4.15 -23.22 -17.44
N GLU A 98 -4.88 -22.90 -18.51
CA GLU A 98 -6.20 -23.53 -18.77
C GLU A 98 -6.11 -25.08 -18.87
N PRO A 99 -5.14 -25.68 -19.58
CA PRO A 99 -4.96 -27.14 -19.58
C PRO A 99 -4.59 -27.70 -18.19
N SER A 100 -3.86 -26.94 -17.38
CA SER A 100 -3.48 -27.38 -16.03
C SER A 100 -4.67 -27.37 -15.06
N LEU A 101 -5.62 -26.44 -15.24
CA LEU A 101 -6.94 -26.48 -14.57
C LEU A 101 -7.76 -27.69 -14.98
N ARG A 102 -7.62 -28.17 -16.22
CA ARG A 102 -8.31 -29.39 -16.70
C ARG A 102 -7.76 -30.65 -16.03
N GLU A 103 -6.44 -30.75 -15.89
CA GLU A 103 -5.78 -31.84 -15.15
C GLU A 103 -6.12 -31.86 -13.66
N LEU A 104 -6.48 -30.68 -13.12
CA LEU A 104 -7.43 -30.44 -12.03
C LEU A 104 -8.25 -31.65 -11.59
N SER A 105 -9.31 -31.89 -12.39
CA SER A 105 -10.38 -32.89 -12.21
C SER A 105 -11.40 -32.91 -13.38
N LEU A 106 -11.24 -32.20 -14.51
CA LEU A 106 -12.40 -31.76 -15.30
C LEU A 106 -12.52 -32.35 -16.72
N SER A 107 -13.68 -32.97 -16.99
CA SER A 107 -14.17 -33.29 -18.34
C SER A 107 -14.53 -32.00 -19.12
N PRO A 108 -14.47 -31.97 -20.48
CA PRO A 108 -14.41 -30.73 -21.28
C PRO A 108 -15.66 -29.83 -21.37
N LEU A 109 -16.72 -29.98 -20.58
CA LEU A 109 -17.98 -29.25 -20.82
C LEU A 109 -18.48 -28.43 -19.61
N ALA A 110 -18.88 -27.18 -19.92
CA ALA A 110 -19.70 -26.21 -19.15
C ALA A 110 -19.02 -25.03 -18.42
N TRP A 111 -17.77 -25.10 -17.96
CA TRP A 111 -17.21 -24.06 -17.06
C TRP A 111 -16.59 -22.82 -17.74
N LYS A 112 -16.40 -22.83 -19.08
CA LYS A 112 -15.83 -21.68 -19.82
C LYS A 112 -16.55 -20.35 -19.56
N LYS A 113 -17.85 -20.40 -19.24
CA LYS A 113 -18.68 -19.22 -18.92
C LYS A 113 -18.39 -18.60 -17.55
N HIS A 114 -17.66 -19.29 -16.67
CA HIS A 114 -17.38 -18.88 -15.30
C HIS A 114 -15.89 -18.64 -15.02
N VAL A 115 -15.06 -18.67 -16.08
CA VAL A 115 -13.63 -18.37 -16.03
C VAL A 115 -13.44 -16.86 -16.19
N TYR A 116 -12.52 -16.30 -15.41
CA TYR A 116 -12.09 -14.91 -15.54
C TYR A 116 -10.57 -14.81 -15.46
N THR A 117 -10.01 -13.80 -16.13
CA THR A 117 -8.58 -13.51 -16.15
C THR A 117 -8.33 -12.06 -15.79
N LYS A 118 -7.16 -11.80 -15.20
CA LYS A 118 -6.62 -10.45 -14.98
C LYS A 118 -5.14 -10.47 -15.31
N GLU A 119 -4.60 -9.31 -15.68
CA GLU A 119 -3.19 -9.11 -15.99
C GLU A 119 -2.67 -7.78 -15.42
N GLY A 120 -1.37 -7.71 -15.13
CA GLY A 120 -0.66 -6.48 -14.75
C GLY A 120 -1.31 -5.75 -13.58
N LYS A 121 -1.62 -4.46 -13.74
CA LYS A 121 -2.27 -3.63 -12.72
C LYS A 121 -3.63 -4.19 -12.28
N ALA A 122 -4.39 -4.79 -13.19
CA ALA A 122 -5.69 -5.36 -12.88
C ALA A 122 -5.59 -6.58 -11.94
N CYS A 123 -4.52 -7.37 -12.02
CA CYS A 123 -4.24 -8.44 -11.05
C CYS A 123 -4.05 -7.90 -9.64
N VAL A 124 -3.22 -6.85 -9.50
CA VAL A 124 -2.87 -6.27 -8.20
C VAL A 124 -4.10 -5.63 -7.56
N SER A 125 -4.82 -4.81 -8.33
CA SER A 125 -6.08 -4.20 -7.90
C SER A 125 -7.09 -5.27 -7.47
N TYR A 126 -7.22 -6.35 -8.25
CA TYR A 126 -8.10 -7.46 -7.91
C TYR A 126 -7.71 -8.14 -6.60
N LEU A 127 -6.42 -8.45 -6.38
CA LEU A 127 -5.97 -9.06 -5.12
C LEU A 127 -6.24 -8.17 -3.92
N PHE A 128 -6.02 -6.86 -4.07
CA PHE A 128 -6.23 -5.90 -2.99
C PHE A 128 -7.72 -5.76 -2.67
N THR A 129 -8.56 -5.71 -3.69
CA THR A 129 -10.02 -5.71 -3.57
C THR A 129 -10.51 -7.00 -2.90
N LEU A 130 -9.95 -8.15 -3.29
CA LEU A 130 -10.24 -9.45 -2.67
C LEU A 130 -9.83 -9.47 -1.19
N ALA A 131 -8.61 -9.04 -0.87
CA ALA A 131 -8.07 -9.02 0.48
C ALA A 131 -8.88 -8.12 1.42
N CYS A 132 -9.40 -7.00 0.91
CA CYS A 132 -10.31 -6.12 1.65
C CYS A 132 -11.73 -6.69 1.82
N GLY A 133 -12.02 -7.88 1.27
CA GLY A 133 -13.32 -8.53 1.39
C GLY A 133 -14.40 -7.96 0.48
N LEU A 134 -14.08 -7.02 -0.41
CA LEU A 134 -15.06 -6.30 -1.24
C LEU A 134 -15.66 -7.19 -2.36
N LEU A 135 -15.01 -8.31 -2.67
CA LEU A 135 -15.50 -9.33 -3.62
C LEU A 135 -16.25 -10.50 -2.97
N SER A 136 -16.46 -10.42 -1.65
CA SER A 136 -17.23 -11.40 -0.87
C SER A 136 -18.67 -10.91 -0.69
N PRO A 137 -19.67 -11.79 -0.83
CA PRO A 137 -21.07 -11.47 -0.51
C PRO A 137 -21.29 -11.13 0.97
N LEU A 138 -20.47 -11.70 1.86
CA LEU A 138 -20.44 -11.42 3.29
C LEU A 138 -19.20 -10.54 3.54
N PHE A 139 -19.44 -9.24 3.75
CA PHE A 139 -18.41 -8.22 3.99
C PHE A 139 -17.75 -8.40 5.36
N GLY A 140 -16.46 -8.05 5.46
CA GLY A 140 -15.78 -7.88 6.75
C GLY A 140 -15.22 -9.14 7.42
N GLU A 141 -15.11 -10.27 6.74
CA GLU A 141 -14.56 -11.48 7.36
C GLU A 141 -13.02 -11.54 7.30
N ASP A 142 -12.37 -11.57 8.46
CA ASP A 142 -10.93 -11.84 8.66
C ASP A 142 -10.44 -13.18 8.03
N GLN A 143 -11.36 -13.96 7.49
CA GLN A 143 -11.11 -15.26 6.90
C GLN A 143 -10.38 -15.17 5.55
N ILE A 144 -10.59 -14.10 4.75
CA ILE A 144 -9.85 -13.95 3.48
C ILE A 144 -8.38 -13.66 3.73
N ILE A 145 -8.05 -12.78 4.68
CA ILE A 145 -6.66 -12.43 5.02
C ILE A 145 -5.89 -13.69 5.47
N SER A 146 -6.50 -14.51 6.33
CA SER A 146 -5.89 -15.76 6.80
C SER A 146 -5.75 -16.80 5.68
N GLN A 147 -6.73 -16.92 4.79
CA GLN A 147 -6.65 -17.79 3.60
C GLN A 147 -5.55 -17.36 2.62
N LEU A 148 -5.43 -16.06 2.32
CA LEU A 148 -4.37 -15.52 1.46
C LEU A 148 -2.99 -15.78 2.07
N THR A 149 -2.87 -15.60 3.39
CA THR A 149 -1.62 -15.88 4.14
C THR A 149 -1.28 -17.37 4.10
N ALA A 150 -2.27 -18.25 4.25
CA ALA A 150 -2.09 -19.70 4.15
C ALA A 150 -1.64 -20.12 2.74
N CYS A 151 -2.25 -19.57 1.69
CA CYS A 151 -1.89 -19.85 0.30
C CYS A 151 -0.45 -19.40 -0.03
N LEU A 152 -0.05 -18.22 0.46
CA LEU A 152 1.32 -17.73 0.32
C LEU A 152 2.31 -18.64 1.06
N ASN A 153 2.02 -19.02 2.30
CA ASN A 153 2.86 -19.91 3.09
C ASN A 153 3.00 -21.30 2.45
N ARG A 154 1.90 -21.87 1.90
CA ARG A 154 1.96 -23.11 1.13
C ARG A 154 2.93 -23.00 -0.04
N SER A 155 2.78 -21.96 -0.87
CA SER A 155 3.66 -21.74 -2.03
C SER A 155 5.12 -21.54 -1.61
N ARG A 156 5.36 -20.88 -0.48
CA ARG A 156 6.71 -20.70 0.10
C ARG A 156 7.34 -22.04 0.49
N ILE A 157 6.64 -22.89 1.23
CA ILE A 157 7.16 -24.18 1.73
C ILE A 157 7.59 -25.09 0.56
N ILE A 158 6.83 -25.09 -0.54
CA ILE A 158 7.10 -25.92 -1.71
C ILE A 158 8.02 -25.25 -2.75
N GLY A 159 8.64 -24.11 -2.42
CA GLY A 159 9.58 -23.41 -3.30
C GLY A 159 8.95 -22.84 -4.58
N CYS A 160 7.65 -22.53 -4.54
CA CYS A 160 6.90 -21.95 -5.65
C CYS A 160 6.60 -20.44 -5.47
N SER A 161 7.11 -19.82 -4.42
CA SER A 161 6.99 -18.37 -4.19
C SER A 161 8.19 -17.61 -4.76
N SER A 162 8.02 -16.32 -5.02
CA SER A 162 9.09 -15.38 -5.38
C SER A 162 9.00 -14.15 -4.51
N PHE A 163 10.07 -13.36 -4.49
CA PHE A 163 10.05 -12.06 -3.81
C PHE A 163 8.88 -11.16 -4.26
N GLN A 164 8.59 -11.10 -5.56
CA GLN A 164 7.51 -10.26 -6.07
C GLN A 164 6.14 -10.68 -5.52
N PHE A 165 5.87 -11.99 -5.48
CA PHE A 165 4.63 -12.53 -4.92
C PHE A 165 4.57 -12.39 -3.39
N GLU A 166 5.68 -12.56 -2.69
CA GLU A 166 5.75 -12.31 -1.25
C GLU A 166 5.42 -10.86 -0.91
N GLN A 167 5.97 -9.90 -1.65
CA GLN A 167 5.67 -8.48 -1.47
C GLN A 167 4.23 -8.15 -1.84
N LEU A 168 3.72 -8.69 -2.95
CA LEU A 168 2.35 -8.47 -3.42
C LEU A 168 1.33 -8.93 -2.37
N PHE A 169 1.42 -10.18 -1.91
CA PHE A 169 0.48 -10.74 -0.94
C PHE A 169 0.63 -10.09 0.44
N ARG A 170 1.86 -9.75 0.86
CA ARG A 170 2.08 -9.01 2.10
C ARG A 170 1.44 -7.62 2.05
N LYS A 171 1.64 -6.85 0.97
CA LYS A 171 0.99 -5.54 0.80
C LYS A 171 -0.53 -5.67 0.75
N ALA A 172 -1.07 -6.70 0.09
CA ALA A 172 -2.51 -6.97 0.08
C ALA A 172 -3.07 -7.15 1.51
N VAL A 173 -2.39 -7.95 2.33
CA VAL A 173 -2.78 -8.17 3.74
C VAL A 173 -2.64 -6.90 4.58
N THR A 174 -1.55 -6.14 4.41
CA THR A 174 -1.34 -4.87 5.12
C THR A 174 -2.40 -3.84 4.76
N LEU A 175 -2.71 -3.70 3.48
CA LEU A 175 -3.74 -2.80 2.98
C LEU A 175 -5.11 -3.21 3.53
N ALA A 176 -5.47 -4.49 3.45
CA ALA A 176 -6.73 -4.99 3.99
C ALA A 176 -6.90 -4.68 5.48
N LYS A 177 -5.86 -4.91 6.30
CA LYS A 177 -5.88 -4.55 7.72
C LYS A 177 -6.03 -3.04 7.94
N LYS A 178 -5.35 -2.21 7.14
CA LYS A 178 -5.49 -0.75 7.20
C LYS A 178 -6.92 -0.32 6.91
N VAL A 179 -7.50 -0.83 5.82
CA VAL A 179 -8.88 -0.54 5.42
C VAL A 179 -9.87 -1.00 6.50
N GLN A 180 -9.74 -2.21 7.04
CA GLN A 180 -10.58 -2.71 8.14
C GLN A 180 -10.46 -1.89 9.44
N THR A 181 -9.32 -1.23 9.68
CA THR A 181 -9.09 -0.41 10.88
C THR A 181 -9.63 1.02 10.70
N GLN A 182 -9.58 1.56 9.48
CA GLN A 182 -9.91 2.96 9.19
C GLN A 182 -11.33 3.13 8.67
N LEU A 183 -11.90 2.11 8.04
CA LEU A 183 -13.26 2.08 7.53
C LEU A 183 -14.04 1.04 8.31
N ASP A 184 -15.26 1.39 8.71
CA ASP A 184 -16.16 0.46 9.38
C ASP A 184 -16.87 -0.43 8.36
N LEU A 185 -16.09 -1.32 7.73
CA LEU A 185 -16.60 -2.34 6.81
C LEU A 185 -17.26 -3.52 7.55
N GLY A 186 -17.20 -3.52 8.89
CA GLY A 186 -17.54 -4.63 9.77
C GLY A 186 -18.92 -4.53 10.44
N VAL A 187 -19.69 -3.47 10.18
CA VAL A 187 -21.11 -3.48 10.50
C VAL A 187 -21.74 -4.56 9.61
N ALA A 188 -21.98 -5.75 10.19
CA ALA A 188 -22.89 -6.72 9.58
C ALA A 188 -24.12 -5.92 9.12
N ASP A 189 -24.46 -6.00 7.83
CA ASP A 189 -25.34 -5.06 7.16
C ASP A 189 -26.61 -4.86 8.00
N THR A 190 -26.68 -3.78 8.78
CA THR A 190 -27.88 -3.42 9.55
C THR A 190 -29.04 -3.29 8.58
N SER A 191 -28.75 -2.84 7.36
CA SER A 191 -29.63 -2.87 6.19
C SER A 191 -30.25 -4.25 5.90
N VAL A 192 -29.48 -5.35 5.96
CA VAL A 192 -29.98 -6.73 5.78
C VAL A 192 -30.81 -7.17 6.98
N ALA A 193 -30.37 -6.88 8.20
CA ALA A 193 -31.13 -7.23 9.41
C ALA A 193 -32.50 -6.51 9.46
N TYR A 194 -32.52 -5.20 9.13
CA TYR A 194 -33.75 -4.43 8.98
C TYR A 194 -34.56 -4.86 7.73
N GLY A 195 -33.90 -5.28 6.65
CA GLY A 195 -34.56 -5.85 5.48
C GLY A 195 -35.34 -7.11 5.81
N VAL A 196 -34.75 -8.02 6.60
CA VAL A 196 -35.41 -9.22 7.12
C VAL A 196 -36.59 -8.85 8.02
N GLN A 197 -36.41 -7.91 8.94
CA GLN A 197 -37.48 -7.42 9.82
C GLN A 197 -38.65 -6.82 9.03
N SER A 198 -38.36 -6.00 8.02
CA SER A 198 -39.35 -5.40 7.13
C SER A 198 -40.11 -6.45 6.30
N LEU A 199 -39.39 -7.44 5.76
CA LEU A 199 -39.99 -8.58 5.05
C LEU A 199 -40.95 -9.35 5.95
N LEU A 200 -40.54 -9.65 7.19
CA LEU A 200 -41.37 -10.33 8.16
C LEU A 200 -42.59 -9.50 8.54
N ALA A 201 -42.42 -8.19 8.80
CA ALA A 201 -43.52 -7.29 9.12
C ALA A 201 -44.55 -7.21 7.98
N LYS A 202 -44.10 -7.17 6.71
CA LYS A 202 -44.99 -7.23 5.54
C LYS A 202 -45.74 -8.55 5.45
N HIS A 203 -45.09 -9.66 5.77
CA HIS A 203 -45.69 -11.00 5.67
C HIS A 203 -46.70 -11.28 6.79
N TYR A 204 -46.43 -10.80 8.00
CA TYR A 204 -47.09 -11.25 9.23
C TYR A 204 -47.80 -10.14 10.00
N GLY A 205 -47.61 -8.87 9.64
CA GLY A 205 -48.09 -7.73 10.42
C GLY A 205 -47.38 -7.64 11.76
N ALA A 206 -48.09 -7.96 12.85
CA ALA A 206 -47.52 -7.99 14.20
C ALA A 206 -46.54 -9.18 14.35
N LEU A 207 -45.34 -8.88 14.87
CA LEU A 207 -44.25 -9.83 15.08
C LEU A 207 -44.13 -10.32 16.54
N GLU A 208 -44.73 -9.63 17.50
CA GLU A 208 -44.61 -9.95 18.93
C GLU A 208 -45.02 -11.40 19.23
N GLY A 209 -44.12 -12.12 19.92
CA GLY A 209 -44.31 -13.52 20.32
C GLY A 209 -44.17 -14.55 19.20
N LYS A 210 -43.91 -14.16 17.95
CA LYS A 210 -43.79 -15.12 16.85
C LYS A 210 -42.47 -15.91 16.92
N PRO A 211 -42.51 -17.24 16.80
CA PRO A 211 -41.35 -18.10 16.91
C PRO A 211 -40.58 -18.19 15.58
N VAL A 212 -39.27 -17.93 15.64
CA VAL A 212 -38.36 -17.96 14.48
C VAL A 212 -37.10 -18.76 14.81
N LEU A 213 -36.65 -19.58 13.86
CA LEU A 213 -35.38 -20.30 13.96
C LEU A 213 -34.32 -19.62 13.10
N VAL A 214 -33.20 -19.26 13.70
CA VAL A 214 -32.00 -18.76 13.03
C VAL A 214 -30.92 -19.85 13.07
N ILE A 215 -30.56 -20.37 11.89
CA ILE A 215 -29.53 -21.37 11.72
C ILE A 215 -28.20 -20.67 11.44
N GLY A 216 -27.26 -20.82 12.39
CA GLY A 216 -25.94 -20.22 12.36
C GLY A 216 -25.68 -19.26 13.51
N SER A 217 -24.40 -19.06 13.83
CA SER A 217 -23.92 -18.13 14.85
C SER A 217 -22.93 -17.10 14.27
N SER A 218 -23.09 -16.78 12.98
CA SER A 218 -22.29 -15.77 12.28
C SER A 218 -22.58 -14.36 12.82
N ALA A 219 -21.77 -13.37 12.47
CA ALA A 219 -22.03 -11.98 12.84
C ALA A 219 -23.41 -11.50 12.34
N LEU A 220 -23.76 -11.85 11.10
CA LEU A 220 -25.07 -11.55 10.52
C LEU A 220 -26.21 -12.27 11.26
N ALA A 221 -26.06 -13.57 11.56
CA ALA A 221 -27.08 -14.32 12.30
C ALA A 221 -27.38 -13.69 13.67
N ARG A 222 -26.34 -13.23 14.37
CA ARG A 222 -26.45 -12.55 15.67
C ARG A 222 -27.17 -11.21 15.56
N LEU A 223 -26.78 -10.39 14.58
CA LEU A 223 -27.42 -9.10 14.35
C LEU A 223 -28.90 -9.23 13.95
N VAL A 224 -29.22 -10.14 13.03
CA VAL A 224 -30.61 -10.44 12.65
C VAL A 224 -31.39 -10.83 13.90
N SER A 225 -30.81 -11.69 14.75
CA SER A 225 -31.47 -12.12 15.98
C SER A 225 -31.67 -10.99 17.00
N GLU A 226 -30.71 -10.06 17.13
CA GLU A 226 -30.87 -8.86 17.96
C GLU A 226 -32.04 -8.00 17.50
N VAL A 227 -32.15 -7.75 16.19
CA VAL A 227 -33.27 -6.99 15.61
C VAL A 227 -34.60 -7.70 15.86
N LEU A 228 -34.68 -9.01 15.66
CA LEU A 228 -35.92 -9.77 15.88
C LEU A 228 -36.31 -9.86 17.37
N VAL A 229 -35.33 -9.96 18.28
CA VAL A 229 -35.58 -9.88 19.73
C VAL A 229 -36.08 -8.49 20.14
N ALA A 230 -35.58 -7.42 19.50
CA ALA A 230 -36.07 -6.06 19.75
C ALA A 230 -37.55 -5.90 19.34
N GLU A 231 -37.98 -6.58 18.27
CA GLU A 231 -39.39 -6.74 17.85
C GLU A 231 -40.20 -7.73 18.71
N LYS A 232 -39.61 -8.22 19.80
CA LYS A 232 -40.20 -9.17 20.76
C LYS A 232 -40.61 -10.51 20.14
N MET A 233 -39.94 -10.94 19.07
CA MET A 233 -40.09 -12.30 18.56
C MET A 233 -39.42 -13.31 19.49
N GLN A 234 -39.89 -14.56 19.46
CA GLN A 234 -39.25 -15.68 20.15
C GLN A 234 -38.19 -16.31 19.24
N VAL A 235 -36.93 -15.97 19.45
CA VAL A 235 -35.83 -16.37 18.57
C VAL A 235 -35.10 -17.60 19.11
N TYR A 236 -35.06 -18.67 18.33
CA TYR A 236 -34.19 -19.83 18.53
C TYR A 236 -32.96 -19.68 17.65
N MET A 237 -31.75 -19.86 18.18
CA MET A 237 -30.53 -19.85 17.38
C MET A 237 -29.73 -21.13 17.54
N THR A 238 -29.27 -21.71 16.43
CA THR A 238 -28.42 -22.90 16.48
C THR A 238 -26.97 -22.55 16.82
N ILE A 239 -26.37 -23.27 17.76
CA ILE A 239 -24.94 -23.20 18.08
C ILE A 239 -24.33 -24.61 18.07
N ARG A 240 -23.10 -24.74 17.59
CA ARG A 240 -22.34 -26.01 17.59
C ARG A 240 -21.66 -26.30 18.92
N ASP A 241 -21.21 -25.24 19.59
CA ASP A 241 -20.49 -25.30 20.86
C ASP A 241 -21.36 -24.67 21.96
N LYS A 242 -22.08 -25.51 22.70
CA LYS A 242 -23.02 -25.06 23.74
C LYS A 242 -22.33 -24.30 24.87
N GLU A 243 -21.05 -24.55 25.13
CA GLU A 243 -20.30 -23.86 26.18
C GLU A 243 -20.05 -22.38 25.85
N LYS A 244 -20.09 -22.02 24.56
CA LYS A 244 -19.94 -20.64 24.08
C LYS A 244 -21.26 -19.90 23.89
N ALA A 245 -22.39 -20.52 24.23
CA ALA A 245 -23.72 -19.94 24.05
C ALA A 245 -23.86 -18.60 24.78
N ASP A 246 -23.44 -18.55 26.04
CA ASP A 246 -23.54 -17.34 26.88
C ASP A 246 -22.68 -16.17 26.40
N LEU A 247 -21.59 -16.46 25.68
CA LEU A 247 -20.66 -15.46 25.15
C LEU A 247 -21.09 -14.95 23.76
N LEU A 248 -21.64 -15.83 22.92
CA LEU A 248 -21.87 -15.55 21.51
C LEU A 248 -23.31 -15.16 21.19
N LEU A 249 -24.30 -15.63 21.96
CA LEU A 249 -25.70 -15.39 21.65
C LEU A 249 -26.18 -14.05 22.21
N PRO A 250 -26.99 -13.29 21.45
CA PRO A 250 -27.67 -12.12 21.99
C PRO A 250 -28.57 -12.47 23.17
N LYS A 251 -28.78 -11.50 24.07
CA LYS A 251 -29.69 -11.66 25.22
C LYS A 251 -31.10 -12.02 24.72
N LYS A 252 -31.78 -12.92 25.44
CA LYS A 252 -33.14 -13.44 25.15
C LYS A 252 -33.27 -14.36 23.93
N VAL A 253 -32.18 -14.68 23.24
CA VAL A 253 -32.16 -15.75 22.23
C VAL A 253 -32.10 -17.11 22.93
N LEU A 254 -32.92 -18.06 22.48
CA LEU A 254 -32.94 -19.43 23.01
C LEU A 254 -31.90 -20.29 22.27
N PRO A 255 -30.85 -20.80 22.95
CA PRO A 255 -29.85 -21.66 22.33
C PRO A 255 -30.44 -23.01 21.92
N LEU A 256 -30.13 -23.46 20.71
CA LEU A 256 -30.48 -24.78 20.19
C LEU A 256 -29.21 -25.47 19.66
N SER A 257 -29.05 -26.79 19.88
CA SER A 257 -27.95 -27.53 19.23
C SER A 257 -28.19 -27.57 17.73
N TYR A 258 -27.14 -27.45 16.91
CA TYR A 258 -27.28 -27.57 15.45
C TYR A 258 -27.92 -28.91 15.00
N GLU A 259 -27.62 -29.99 15.71
CA GLU A 259 -28.15 -31.33 15.49
C GLU A 259 -29.66 -31.40 15.82
N GLN A 260 -30.12 -30.52 16.70
CA GLN A 260 -31.51 -30.45 17.16
C GLN A 260 -32.34 -29.42 16.38
N ARG A 261 -31.80 -28.79 15.32
CA ARG A 261 -32.48 -27.70 14.58
C ARG A 261 -33.88 -28.06 14.08
N PHE A 262 -34.13 -29.33 13.76
CA PHE A 262 -35.43 -29.80 13.29
C PHE A 262 -36.46 -30.03 14.40
N SER A 263 -36.06 -30.07 15.68
CA SER A 263 -36.99 -30.32 16.79
C SER A 263 -38.00 -29.18 17.01
N VAL A 264 -37.68 -27.98 16.51
CA VAL A 264 -38.53 -26.79 16.62
C VAL A 264 -39.31 -26.49 15.34
N PHE A 265 -39.17 -27.28 14.28
CA PHE A 265 -39.84 -27.02 12.99
C PHE A 265 -41.37 -27.02 13.10
N SER A 266 -41.94 -27.77 14.04
CA SER A 266 -43.39 -27.76 14.32
C SER A 266 -43.86 -26.54 15.12
N GLN A 267 -42.92 -25.76 15.66
CA GLN A 267 -43.19 -24.62 16.52
C GLN A 267 -42.87 -23.29 15.84
N VAL A 268 -41.98 -23.27 14.85
CA VAL A 268 -41.55 -22.04 14.15
C VAL A 268 -42.24 -21.91 12.80
N ASP A 269 -42.65 -20.68 12.47
CA ASP A 269 -43.23 -20.37 11.17
C ASP A 269 -42.17 -19.92 10.15
N VAL A 270 -41.00 -19.53 10.65
CA VAL A 270 -39.91 -18.91 9.89
C VAL A 270 -38.58 -19.59 10.21
N VAL A 271 -37.83 -19.92 9.16
CA VAL A 271 -36.44 -20.38 9.25
C VAL A 271 -35.55 -19.40 8.50
N ILE A 272 -34.51 -18.89 9.17
CA ILE A 272 -33.50 -18.01 8.60
C ILE A 272 -32.17 -18.75 8.66
N SER A 273 -31.51 -18.96 7.52
CA SER A 273 -30.15 -19.54 7.50
C SER A 273 -29.12 -18.48 7.18
N ALA A 274 -28.07 -18.43 7.99
CA ALA A 274 -26.94 -17.53 7.83
C ALA A 274 -25.65 -18.22 8.31
N THR A 275 -25.29 -19.34 7.66
CA THR A 275 -24.09 -20.13 7.97
C THR A 275 -23.01 -20.00 6.90
N LYS A 276 -21.85 -20.62 7.17
CA LYS A 276 -20.72 -20.77 6.24
C LYS A 276 -20.57 -22.21 5.73
N GLY A 277 -21.66 -22.99 5.76
CA GLY A 277 -21.62 -24.41 5.46
C GLY A 277 -21.41 -24.68 3.97
N GLN A 278 -20.72 -25.78 3.64
CA GLN A 278 -20.64 -26.28 2.26
C GLN A 278 -21.82 -27.20 1.89
N TYR A 279 -22.73 -27.43 2.83
CA TYR A 279 -23.85 -28.37 2.71
C TYR A 279 -25.14 -27.64 3.05
N TYR A 280 -26.25 -28.05 2.43
CA TYR A 280 -27.56 -27.53 2.78
C TYR A 280 -27.87 -27.79 4.26
N THR A 281 -28.21 -26.72 4.98
CA THR A 281 -28.66 -26.77 6.37
C THR A 281 -30.06 -27.37 6.46
N VAL A 282 -30.87 -27.12 5.42
CA VAL A 282 -32.23 -27.66 5.24
C VAL A 282 -32.42 -28.12 3.80
N LYS A 283 -32.82 -29.38 3.62
CA LYS A 283 -33.20 -29.97 2.33
C LYS A 283 -34.71 -29.99 2.13
N LYS A 284 -35.16 -30.10 0.89
CA LYS A 284 -36.58 -30.22 0.48
C LYS A 284 -37.32 -31.32 1.22
N SER A 285 -36.68 -32.47 1.42
CA SER A 285 -37.29 -33.59 2.17
C SER A 285 -37.55 -33.28 3.65
N GLU A 286 -36.83 -32.30 4.20
CA GLU A 286 -36.84 -31.90 5.61
C GLU A 286 -37.73 -30.67 5.86
N ALA A 287 -38.14 -29.96 4.80
CA ALA A 287 -38.96 -28.75 4.86
C ALA A 287 -40.43 -29.07 5.18
N LYS A 288 -40.70 -29.39 6.45
CA LYS A 288 -42.05 -29.68 6.98
C LYS A 288 -42.32 -28.82 8.21
N GLY A 289 -43.34 -27.98 8.15
CA GLY A 289 -43.77 -27.11 9.26
C GLY A 289 -43.68 -25.63 8.90
N PRO A 290 -42.47 -25.05 8.83
CA PRO A 290 -42.30 -23.63 8.54
C PRO A 290 -42.84 -23.26 7.15
N SER A 291 -43.49 -22.11 7.05
CA SER A 291 -44.04 -21.60 5.78
C SER A 291 -43.10 -20.63 5.07
N LEU A 292 -42.10 -20.10 5.79
CA LEU A 292 -41.18 -19.08 5.29
C LEU A 292 -39.71 -19.47 5.55
N TYR A 293 -38.91 -19.44 4.49
CA TYR A 293 -37.47 -19.69 4.55
C TYR A 293 -36.71 -18.48 4.01
N ILE A 294 -35.76 -17.95 4.77
CA ILE A 294 -34.92 -16.82 4.38
C ILE A 294 -33.47 -17.29 4.37
N ASP A 295 -32.86 -17.30 3.19
CA ASP A 295 -31.48 -17.75 2.99
C ASP A 295 -30.56 -16.54 2.83
N LEU A 296 -29.83 -16.21 3.89
CA LEU A 296 -28.88 -15.11 3.92
C LEU A 296 -27.45 -15.58 3.61
N ALA A 297 -27.24 -16.88 3.40
CA ALA A 297 -25.93 -17.44 3.10
C ALA A 297 -25.61 -17.34 1.61
N ASN A 298 -24.33 -17.12 1.30
CA ASN A 298 -23.80 -17.27 -0.04
C ASN A 298 -22.50 -18.07 0.01
N PRO A 299 -22.45 -19.27 -0.60
CA PRO A 299 -23.53 -19.94 -1.32
C PRO A 299 -24.74 -20.31 -0.45
N PHE A 300 -25.89 -20.51 -1.09
CA PHE A 300 -27.17 -20.82 -0.43
C PHE A 300 -27.09 -22.02 0.51
N ASP A 301 -27.53 -21.82 1.75
CA ASP A 301 -27.62 -22.85 2.77
C ASP A 301 -28.92 -23.67 2.67
N ILE A 302 -29.95 -23.11 2.05
CA ILE A 302 -31.26 -23.75 1.94
C ILE A 302 -31.40 -24.29 0.52
N GLU A 303 -31.74 -25.57 0.39
CA GLU A 303 -31.89 -26.23 -0.91
C GLU A 303 -32.91 -25.46 -1.79
N PRO A 304 -32.52 -24.96 -2.98
CA PRO A 304 -33.35 -24.05 -3.75
C PRO A 304 -34.75 -24.56 -4.09
N GLU A 305 -34.87 -25.86 -4.33
CA GLU A 305 -36.10 -26.58 -4.69
C GLU A 305 -37.12 -26.66 -3.54
N ILE A 306 -36.79 -26.14 -2.34
CA ILE A 306 -37.76 -25.90 -1.26
C ILE A 306 -38.86 -24.94 -1.70
N GLY A 307 -38.54 -23.96 -2.57
CA GLY A 307 -39.53 -23.02 -3.09
C GLY A 307 -40.61 -23.67 -3.95
N ASP A 308 -40.38 -24.89 -4.46
CA ASP A 308 -41.35 -25.63 -5.26
C ASP A 308 -42.40 -26.37 -4.40
N VAL A 309 -42.22 -26.39 -3.07
CA VAL A 309 -43.15 -27.06 -2.16
C VAL A 309 -44.36 -26.18 -1.93
N GLU A 310 -45.56 -26.74 -2.15
CA GLU A 310 -46.82 -26.01 -1.98
C GLU A 310 -46.96 -25.48 -0.54
N GLY A 311 -47.26 -24.18 -0.42
CA GLY A 311 -47.41 -23.51 0.87
C GLY A 311 -46.11 -22.96 1.48
N ILE A 312 -44.94 -23.18 0.84
CA ILE A 312 -43.65 -22.66 1.28
C ILE A 312 -43.21 -21.48 0.43
N ARG A 313 -42.67 -20.43 1.07
CA ARG A 313 -42.02 -19.30 0.42
C ARG A 313 -40.55 -19.26 0.80
N ARG A 314 -39.68 -19.10 -0.21
CA ARG A 314 -38.24 -18.91 -0.03
C ARG A 314 -37.84 -17.51 -0.48
N TYR A 315 -37.07 -16.82 0.36
CA TYR A 315 -36.45 -15.54 0.07
C TYR A 315 -34.95 -15.65 0.25
N THR A 316 -34.22 -14.81 -0.46
CA THR A 316 -32.77 -14.69 -0.43
C THR A 316 -32.39 -13.25 -0.09
N THR A 317 -31.10 -13.00 0.11
CA THR A 317 -30.59 -11.63 0.32
C THR A 317 -30.99 -10.67 -0.82
N ASP A 318 -31.11 -11.16 -2.05
CA ASP A 318 -31.47 -10.36 -3.23
C ASP A 318 -32.96 -9.91 -3.21
N ASP A 319 -33.79 -10.55 -2.40
CA ASP A 319 -35.22 -10.22 -2.28
C ASP A 319 -35.51 -9.18 -1.18
N LEU A 320 -34.48 -8.73 -0.45
CA LEU A 320 -34.63 -7.75 0.62
C LEU A 320 -34.63 -6.31 0.05
N GLU A 321 -35.66 -5.53 0.35
CA GLU A 321 -35.73 -4.10 0.01
C GLU A 321 -34.85 -3.26 0.96
N CYS A 322 -33.52 -3.31 0.80
CA CYS A 322 -32.58 -2.53 1.60
C CYS A 322 -31.82 -1.50 0.76
N SER A 323 -31.74 -0.25 1.22
CA SER A 323 -30.91 0.79 0.60
C SER A 323 -29.47 0.69 1.10
N LEU A 324 -28.50 0.61 0.18
CA LEU A 324 -27.06 0.53 0.44
C LEU A 324 -26.25 1.87 0.54
N PRO A 325 -26.81 3.09 0.76
CA PRO A 325 -26.04 4.35 0.64
C PRO A 325 -24.73 4.40 1.46
N GLN A 326 -24.72 3.83 2.67
CA GLN A 326 -23.51 3.80 3.50
C GLN A 326 -22.46 2.80 2.97
N ARG A 327 -22.88 1.68 2.38
CA ARG A 327 -21.98 0.65 1.87
C ARG A 327 -21.29 1.09 0.59
N GLU A 328 -22.01 1.73 -0.33
CA GLU A 328 -21.42 2.26 -1.57
C GLU A 328 -20.36 3.32 -1.27
N HIS A 329 -20.63 4.21 -0.31
CA HIS A 329 -19.69 5.25 0.10
C HIS A 329 -18.42 4.69 0.78
N GLU A 330 -18.54 3.67 1.64
CA GLU A 330 -17.38 3.05 2.27
C GLU A 330 -16.58 2.18 1.28
N VAL A 331 -17.23 1.59 0.28
CA VAL A 331 -16.56 0.90 -0.84
C VAL A 331 -15.78 1.91 -1.70
N GLU A 332 -16.35 3.07 -2.01
CA GLU A 332 -15.65 4.14 -2.74
C GLU A 332 -14.37 4.58 -2.01
N LYS A 333 -14.46 4.84 -0.69
CA LYS A 333 -13.28 5.14 0.12
C LYS A 333 -12.26 4.00 0.12
N ALA A 334 -12.70 2.75 0.25
CA ALA A 334 -11.81 1.60 0.20
C ALA A 334 -11.09 1.50 -1.16
N MET A 335 -11.75 1.88 -2.25
CA MET A 335 -11.15 1.92 -3.58
C MET A 335 -10.05 2.97 -3.71
N GLU A 336 -10.16 4.13 -3.04
CA GLU A 336 -9.08 5.12 -2.99
C GLU A 336 -7.80 4.53 -2.36
N PHE A 337 -7.94 3.81 -1.23
CA PHE A 337 -6.82 3.10 -0.62
C PHE A 337 -6.23 2.01 -1.54
N ILE A 338 -7.08 1.29 -2.28
CA ILE A 338 -6.64 0.25 -3.22
C ILE A 338 -5.86 0.86 -4.39
N VAL A 339 -6.34 1.96 -4.97
CA VAL A 339 -5.65 2.66 -6.07
C VAL A 339 -4.27 3.12 -5.63
N ALA A 340 -4.18 3.84 -4.50
CA ALA A 340 -2.90 4.28 -3.95
C ALA A 340 -1.96 3.10 -3.63
N GLY A 341 -2.52 2.01 -3.08
CA GLY A 341 -1.75 0.79 -2.82
C GLY A 341 -1.18 0.14 -4.09
N VAL A 342 -1.96 0.11 -5.17
CA VAL A 342 -1.52 -0.45 -6.46
C VAL A 342 -0.34 0.36 -6.99
N GLU A 343 -0.43 1.69 -6.95
CA GLU A 343 0.64 2.59 -7.39
C GLU A 343 1.91 2.40 -6.57
N ASP A 344 1.80 2.39 -5.24
CA ASP A 344 2.90 2.12 -4.31
C ASP A 344 3.55 0.73 -4.57
N PHE A 345 2.77 -0.31 -4.88
CA PHE A 345 3.32 -1.61 -5.24
C PHE A 345 4.16 -1.57 -6.53
N PHE A 346 3.66 -0.94 -7.60
CA PHE A 346 4.40 -0.85 -8.86
C PHE A 346 5.61 0.08 -8.76
N SER A 347 5.52 1.17 -7.99
CA SER A 347 6.65 2.05 -7.68
C SER A 347 7.78 1.27 -6.99
N CYS A 348 7.45 0.50 -5.95
CA CYS A 348 8.41 -0.36 -5.25
C CYS A 348 9.06 -1.42 -6.17
N LEU A 349 8.31 -1.97 -7.14
CA LEU A 349 8.87 -2.88 -8.13
C LEU A 349 9.82 -2.19 -9.10
N ALA A 350 9.47 -1.00 -9.59
CA ALA A 350 10.30 -0.21 -10.49
C ALA A 350 11.65 0.15 -9.85
N THR A 351 11.65 0.58 -8.58
CA THR A 351 12.89 0.84 -7.81
C THR A 351 13.77 -0.40 -7.72
N ARG A 352 13.18 -1.60 -7.52
CA ARG A 352 13.98 -2.84 -7.46
C ARG A 352 14.54 -3.25 -8.81
N GLU A 353 13.77 -3.14 -9.89
CA GLU A 353 14.28 -3.42 -11.24
C GLU A 353 15.43 -2.47 -11.58
N ALA A 354 15.30 -1.21 -11.18
CA ALA A 354 16.36 -0.25 -11.32
C ALA A 354 17.66 -0.67 -10.60
N LEU A 355 17.59 -1.34 -9.43
CA LEU A 355 18.76 -1.89 -8.73
C LEU A 355 19.40 -3.07 -9.44
N ILE A 356 18.59 -3.98 -10.02
CA ILE A 356 19.11 -5.12 -10.78
C ILE A 356 19.83 -4.61 -12.04
N ASP A 357 19.26 -3.63 -12.73
CA ASP A 357 19.87 -2.99 -13.89
C ASP A 357 21.19 -2.30 -13.52
N ILE A 358 21.26 -1.61 -12.37
CA ILE A 358 22.51 -1.00 -11.90
C ILE A 358 23.59 -2.06 -11.73
N GLN A 359 23.26 -3.20 -11.10
CA GLN A 359 24.24 -4.28 -10.88
C GLN A 359 24.70 -4.92 -12.20
N GLN A 360 23.81 -5.07 -13.16
CA GLN A 360 24.15 -5.63 -14.47
C GLN A 360 25.02 -4.66 -15.28
N ILE A 361 24.60 -3.41 -15.40
CA ILE A 361 25.32 -2.35 -16.12
C ILE A 361 26.70 -2.13 -15.49
N SER A 362 26.81 -2.09 -14.16
CA SER A 362 28.11 -1.92 -13.49
C SER A 362 29.06 -3.08 -13.72
N THR A 363 28.53 -4.31 -13.80
CA THR A 363 29.32 -5.51 -14.12
C THR A 363 29.78 -5.49 -15.58
N GLU A 364 28.93 -5.09 -16.52
CA GLU A 364 29.29 -4.96 -17.94
C GLU A 364 30.31 -3.84 -18.17
N ALA A 365 30.12 -2.67 -17.55
CA ALA A 365 31.06 -1.54 -17.61
C ALA A 365 32.43 -1.90 -17.01
N ALA A 366 32.46 -2.62 -15.88
CA ALA A 366 33.70 -3.11 -15.29
C ALA A 366 34.43 -4.08 -16.23
N LYS A 367 33.71 -4.98 -16.90
CA LYS A 367 34.30 -5.90 -17.90
C LYS A 367 34.87 -5.14 -19.09
N ASP A 368 34.17 -4.14 -19.62
CA ASP A 368 34.66 -3.32 -20.75
C ASP A 368 35.95 -2.56 -20.36
N LEU A 369 35.99 -1.97 -19.17
CA LEU A 369 37.19 -1.30 -18.67
C LEU A 369 38.38 -2.25 -18.56
N VAL A 370 38.16 -3.42 -17.93
CA VAL A 370 39.20 -4.43 -17.76
C VAL A 370 39.69 -4.97 -19.10
N TYR A 371 38.79 -5.13 -20.07
CA TYR A 371 39.15 -5.50 -21.44
C TYR A 371 40.08 -4.48 -22.10
N ARG A 372 39.78 -3.17 -21.96
CA ARG A 372 40.64 -2.08 -22.49
C ARG A 372 41.99 -1.99 -21.78
N LEU A 373 42.04 -2.30 -20.49
CA LEU A 373 43.26 -2.27 -19.69
C LEU A 373 44.12 -3.52 -19.86
N HIS A 374 43.63 -4.58 -20.50
CA HIS A 374 44.35 -5.83 -20.68
C HIS A 374 45.71 -5.64 -21.38
N ASP A 375 45.75 -4.93 -22.52
CA ASP A 375 46.99 -4.69 -23.27
C ASP A 375 47.99 -3.79 -22.50
N PRO A 376 47.59 -2.64 -21.91
CA PRO A 376 48.46 -1.85 -21.03
C PRO A 376 49.03 -2.64 -19.84
N VAL A 377 48.20 -3.44 -19.16
CA VAL A 377 48.62 -4.24 -17.99
C VAL A 377 49.54 -5.38 -18.40
N SER A 378 49.32 -5.98 -19.58
CA SER A 378 50.18 -7.05 -20.09
C SER A 378 51.63 -6.61 -20.30
N LYS A 379 51.84 -5.33 -20.64
CA LYS A 379 53.14 -4.68 -20.87
C LYS A 379 53.88 -4.30 -19.58
N LEU A 380 53.22 -4.39 -18.42
CA LEU A 380 53.88 -4.23 -17.13
C LEU A 380 54.79 -5.44 -16.87
N GLY A 381 55.99 -5.21 -16.34
CA GLY A 381 56.96 -6.25 -15.97
C GLY A 381 56.59 -7.05 -14.71
N LEU A 382 55.30 -7.28 -14.47
CA LEU A 382 54.76 -8.01 -13.33
C LEU A 382 54.72 -9.52 -13.62
N GLU A 383 54.84 -10.32 -12.55
CA GLU A 383 54.68 -11.78 -12.64
C GLU A 383 53.23 -12.17 -12.97
N PRO A 384 52.97 -13.37 -13.54
CA PRO A 384 51.63 -13.79 -13.97
C PRO A 384 50.58 -13.76 -12.86
N ASP A 385 50.94 -14.16 -11.64
CA ASP A 385 50.03 -14.17 -10.49
C ASP A 385 49.70 -12.75 -10.01
N GLU A 386 50.68 -11.85 -10.04
CA GLU A 386 50.49 -10.43 -9.70
C GLU A 386 49.59 -9.73 -10.73
N LYS A 387 49.75 -10.06 -12.02
CA LYS A 387 48.85 -9.58 -13.09
C LYS A 387 47.42 -10.07 -12.89
N HIS A 388 47.24 -11.36 -12.55
CA HIS A 388 45.91 -11.90 -12.30
C HIS A 388 45.24 -11.21 -11.10
N GLN A 389 45.97 -11.02 -10.01
CA GLN A 389 45.48 -10.34 -8.81
C GLN A 389 45.15 -8.87 -9.07
N LEU A 390 46.00 -8.16 -9.84
CA LEU A 390 45.75 -6.78 -10.25
C LEU A 390 44.48 -6.66 -11.09
N MET A 391 44.28 -7.55 -12.08
CA MET A 391 43.10 -7.56 -12.93
C MET A 391 41.82 -7.85 -12.15
N LYS A 392 41.88 -8.75 -11.17
CA LYS A 392 40.76 -9.03 -10.25
C LYS A 392 40.42 -7.80 -9.40
N THR A 393 41.42 -7.16 -8.79
CA THR A 393 41.23 -5.93 -8.00
C THR A 393 40.68 -4.79 -8.84
N LEU A 394 41.15 -4.61 -10.08
CA LEU A 394 40.64 -3.62 -11.02
C LEU A 394 39.17 -3.88 -11.36
N THR A 395 38.81 -5.13 -11.63
CA THR A 395 37.41 -5.53 -11.91
C THR A 395 36.49 -5.20 -10.74
N ASP A 396 36.89 -5.56 -9.51
CA ASP A 396 36.10 -5.32 -8.31
C ASP A 396 35.98 -3.85 -7.97
N THR A 397 37.07 -3.08 -8.12
CA THR A 397 37.10 -1.64 -7.86
C THR A 397 36.23 -0.90 -8.88
N ALA A 398 36.36 -1.23 -10.16
CA ALA A 398 35.56 -0.64 -11.23
C ALA A 398 34.06 -0.93 -11.05
N ARG A 399 33.69 -2.19 -10.75
CA ARG A 399 32.30 -2.58 -10.48
C ARG A 399 31.71 -1.78 -9.32
N LYS A 400 32.47 -1.56 -8.24
CA LYS A 400 32.04 -0.75 -7.09
C LYS A 400 31.89 0.72 -7.45
N ALA A 401 32.84 1.30 -8.16
CA ALA A 401 32.81 2.70 -8.60
C ALA A 401 31.62 2.98 -9.53
N PHE A 402 31.41 2.14 -10.56
CA PHE A 402 30.27 2.28 -11.48
C PHE A 402 28.93 2.04 -10.77
N SER A 403 28.84 1.05 -9.88
CA SER A 403 27.64 0.84 -9.06
C SER A 403 27.32 2.07 -8.22
N HIS A 404 28.31 2.66 -7.55
CA HIS A 404 28.12 3.85 -6.71
C HIS A 404 27.70 5.05 -7.55
N GLN A 405 28.36 5.31 -8.68
CA GLN A 405 28.02 6.42 -9.57
C GLN A 405 26.62 6.27 -10.16
N LEU A 406 26.27 5.08 -10.66
CA LEU A 406 24.93 4.80 -11.20
C LEU A 406 23.87 4.85 -10.09
N PHE A 407 24.18 4.37 -8.88
CA PHE A 407 23.28 4.45 -7.73
C PHE A 407 23.07 5.90 -7.29
N GLU A 408 24.10 6.74 -7.20
CA GLU A 408 23.94 8.17 -6.93
C GLU A 408 23.15 8.85 -8.05
N THR A 409 23.46 8.58 -9.32
CA THR A 409 22.72 9.13 -10.47
C THR A 409 21.25 8.71 -10.45
N LYS A 410 20.94 7.46 -10.09
CA LYS A 410 19.56 6.95 -9.95
C LYS A 410 18.88 7.36 -8.65
N LYS A 411 19.60 7.58 -7.56
CA LYS A 411 19.10 8.14 -6.29
C LYS A 411 18.62 9.58 -6.49
N HIS A 412 19.26 10.32 -7.39
CA HIS A 412 18.75 11.59 -7.91
C HIS A 412 17.57 11.43 -8.89
N GLN A 413 17.24 10.20 -9.35
CA GLN A 413 16.12 9.89 -10.27
C GLN A 413 14.99 9.04 -9.66
N ASP A 414 15.12 8.49 -8.44
CA ASP A 414 14.13 7.61 -7.78
C ASP A 414 12.98 8.47 -7.22
N HIS A 415 12.34 9.22 -8.13
CA HIS A 415 11.24 10.17 -7.92
C HIS A 415 9.89 9.48 -7.78
N GLY A 416 9.79 8.45 -6.92
CA GLY A 416 8.50 7.87 -6.58
C GLY A 416 7.80 8.64 -5.45
N ALA A 417 8.55 8.93 -4.38
CA ALA A 417 7.95 9.43 -3.14
C ALA A 417 8.84 10.36 -2.30
N TYR A 418 10.18 10.36 -2.46
CA TYR A 418 11.06 11.19 -1.62
C TYR A 418 12.28 11.72 -2.38
N LEU A 419 12.68 12.97 -2.13
CA LEU A 419 13.92 13.59 -2.61
C LEU A 419 14.70 14.17 -1.42
N ASP A 420 15.99 13.83 -1.30
CA ASP A 420 16.88 14.37 -0.26
C ASP A 420 17.42 15.74 -0.71
N LEU A 421 17.22 16.75 0.15
CA LEU A 421 17.61 18.14 -0.08
C LEU A 421 18.81 18.54 0.80
N SER A 422 19.43 17.58 1.49
CA SER A 422 20.57 17.81 2.37
C SER A 422 21.90 17.41 1.75
N ARG A 423 22.95 18.13 2.16
CA ARG A 423 24.34 17.80 1.87
C ARG A 423 24.88 16.81 2.90
N PRO A 424 25.58 15.74 2.48
CA PRO A 424 26.17 14.78 3.40
C PRO A 424 27.30 15.45 4.20
N LEU A 425 27.34 15.20 5.51
CA LEU A 425 28.47 15.61 6.35
C LEU A 425 29.76 14.97 5.86
N ALA A 426 30.78 15.79 5.65
CA ALA A 426 32.11 15.35 5.24
C ALA A 426 33.17 16.20 5.95
N SER A 427 34.38 15.65 6.11
CA SER A 427 35.49 16.43 6.65
C SER A 427 35.81 17.59 5.71
N GLY A 428 35.95 18.80 6.23
CA GLY A 428 36.23 19.98 5.43
C GLY A 428 36.22 21.29 6.21
N PRO A 429 36.65 22.39 5.56
CA PRO A 429 36.58 23.72 6.14
C PRO A 429 35.12 24.10 6.46
N PRO A 430 34.90 25.04 7.40
CA PRO A 430 33.55 25.48 7.70
C PRO A 430 32.91 26.12 6.47
N THR A 431 31.58 26.01 6.39
CA THR A 431 30.80 26.67 5.33
C THR A 431 30.80 28.18 5.50
N TYR A 432 30.98 28.70 6.71
CA TYR A 432 31.10 30.12 7.02
C TYR A 432 32.46 30.44 7.68
N PRO A 433 33.17 31.53 7.29
CA PRO A 433 34.45 31.87 7.89
C PRO A 433 34.35 32.14 9.40
N GLY A 434 35.15 31.42 10.20
CA GLY A 434 35.21 31.57 11.66
C GLY A 434 34.45 30.50 12.45
N ASP A 435 33.63 29.70 11.77
CA ASP A 435 32.93 28.56 12.38
C ASP A 435 33.86 27.35 12.61
N PRO A 436 33.46 26.40 13.49
CA PRO A 436 34.18 25.16 13.68
C PRO A 436 34.26 24.32 12.39
N GLU A 437 35.43 23.73 12.13
CA GLU A 437 35.60 22.74 11.06
C GLU A 437 34.73 21.49 11.32
N THR A 438 34.30 20.85 10.23
CA THR A 438 33.68 19.52 10.31
C THR A 438 34.76 18.46 10.17
N GLU A 439 34.81 17.53 11.13
CA GLU A 439 35.70 16.37 11.12
C GLU A 439 34.87 15.08 11.18
N VAL A 440 35.07 14.22 10.18
CA VAL A 440 34.53 12.87 10.10
C VAL A 440 35.71 11.89 10.12
N GLU A 441 36.07 11.45 11.32
CA GLU A 441 37.25 10.62 11.56
C GLU A 441 36.87 9.14 11.67
N GLU A 442 37.69 8.26 11.10
CA GLU A 442 37.57 6.82 11.33
C GLU A 442 38.13 6.49 12.73
N TRP A 443 37.25 6.06 13.63
CA TRP A 443 37.61 5.75 15.02
C TRP A 443 37.89 4.26 15.23
N ALA A 444 37.21 3.39 14.49
CA ALA A 444 37.41 1.95 14.52
C ALA A 444 37.27 1.35 13.13
N THR A 445 38.11 0.37 12.81
CA THR A 445 38.16 -0.33 11.53
C THR A 445 37.64 -1.76 11.68
N LEU A 446 37.14 -2.34 10.58
CA LEU A 446 36.63 -3.71 10.61
C LEU A 446 37.77 -4.71 10.90
N GLU A 447 38.95 -4.42 10.38
CA GLU A 447 40.15 -5.24 10.44
C GLU A 447 40.71 -5.31 11.86
N GLU A 448 40.76 -4.19 12.57
CA GLU A 448 41.34 -4.12 13.92
C GLU A 448 40.31 -4.33 15.03
N ASN A 449 39.06 -3.91 14.81
CA ASN A 449 38.05 -3.85 15.87
C ASN A 449 36.85 -4.77 15.63
N HIS A 450 36.74 -5.40 14.46
CA HIS A 450 35.57 -6.21 14.04
C HIS A 450 34.24 -5.42 13.92
N TYR A 451 34.31 -4.09 13.97
CA TYR A 451 33.21 -3.17 13.68
C TYR A 451 33.78 -1.87 13.11
N ARG A 452 32.94 -1.08 12.43
CA ARG A 452 33.32 0.26 11.96
C ARG A 452 32.66 1.32 12.83
N LEU A 453 33.42 2.31 13.24
CA LEU A 453 32.93 3.45 14.01
C LEU A 453 33.60 4.72 13.50
N LYS A 454 32.82 5.79 13.38
CA LYS A 454 33.35 7.12 13.06
C LYS A 454 33.10 8.07 14.22
N ARG A 455 34.07 8.94 14.49
CA ARG A 455 33.91 10.09 15.37
C ARG A 455 33.49 11.28 14.51
N LEU A 456 32.46 11.99 14.94
CA LEU A 456 31.96 13.19 14.27
C LEU A 456 32.18 14.38 15.20
N SER A 457 32.81 15.44 14.66
CA SER A 457 32.93 16.75 15.31
C SER A 457 32.49 17.80 14.31
N PHE A 458 31.54 18.65 14.68
CA PHE A 458 30.99 19.69 13.79
C PHE A 458 30.30 20.78 14.60
N GLY A 459 30.20 21.98 14.03
CA GLY A 459 29.41 23.07 14.57
C GLY A 459 27.91 22.86 14.34
N THR A 460 27.08 23.59 15.09
CA THR A 460 25.60 23.57 14.94
C THR A 460 25.13 24.05 13.56
N HIS A 461 25.96 24.84 12.86
CA HIS A 461 25.69 25.44 11.54
C HIS A 461 26.48 24.79 10.39
N SER A 462 26.80 23.50 10.53
CA SER A 462 27.61 22.76 9.54
C SER A 462 26.76 22.17 8.42
N PHE A 463 27.19 22.35 7.16
CA PHE A 463 26.51 21.85 5.95
C PHE A 463 25.04 22.29 5.91
N THR A 464 24.12 21.42 5.48
CA THR A 464 22.68 21.70 5.57
C THR A 464 22.26 21.68 7.04
N HIS A 465 21.82 22.84 7.53
CA HIS A 465 21.47 23.04 8.92
C HIS A 465 20.16 23.84 9.05
N MET A 466 19.60 23.81 10.26
CA MET A 466 18.42 24.55 10.65
C MET A 466 18.75 25.52 11.77
N ASP A 467 18.32 26.78 11.63
CA ASP A 467 18.45 27.79 12.68
C ASP A 467 17.20 27.91 13.51
N SER A 468 17.40 28.21 14.79
CA SER A 468 16.35 28.56 15.71
C SER A 468 16.46 30.03 16.15
N PRO A 469 15.38 30.58 16.73
CA PRO A 469 15.44 31.91 17.32
C PRO A 469 16.55 32.11 18.36
N TYR A 470 17.00 31.04 19.02
CA TYR A 470 18.10 31.11 19.98
C TYR A 470 19.46 31.46 19.34
N HIS A 471 19.60 31.35 18.01
CA HIS A 471 20.80 31.74 17.27
C HIS A 471 21.15 33.22 17.41
N ILE A 472 20.14 34.10 17.44
CA ILE A 472 20.36 35.57 17.46
C ILE A 472 19.61 36.29 18.58
N LEU A 473 18.56 35.68 19.17
CA LEU A 473 17.76 36.30 20.22
C LEU A 473 18.19 35.77 21.58
N LYS A 474 18.47 36.68 22.51
CA LYS A 474 18.87 36.35 23.89
C LYS A 474 17.90 35.40 24.61
N GLU A 475 16.60 35.61 24.42
CA GLU A 475 15.52 34.79 24.99
C GLU A 475 14.81 33.95 23.92
N GLY A 476 15.50 33.67 22.81
CA GLY A 476 14.99 32.87 21.70
C GLY A 476 14.67 31.43 22.11
N LYS A 477 13.72 30.82 21.39
CA LYS A 477 13.38 29.42 21.57
C LYS A 477 14.41 28.54 20.86
N SER A 478 15.03 27.61 21.59
CA SER A 478 15.98 26.63 21.06
C SER A 478 15.27 25.45 20.37
N LEU A 479 15.96 24.76 19.46
CA LEU A 479 15.38 23.66 18.65
C LEU A 479 14.77 22.53 19.50
N ASP A 480 15.40 22.17 20.62
CA ASP A 480 14.92 21.11 21.54
C ASP A 480 13.58 21.43 22.23
N ARG A 481 13.10 22.68 22.13
CA ARG A 481 11.81 23.11 22.69
C ARG A 481 10.66 23.08 21.68
N TYR A 482 10.94 22.78 20.41
CA TYR A 482 9.89 22.62 19.40
C TYR A 482 9.36 21.17 19.42
N PRO A 483 8.02 20.95 19.38
CA PRO A 483 7.49 19.62 19.17
C PRO A 483 7.92 19.11 17.80
N VAL A 484 8.14 17.79 17.68
CA VAL A 484 8.64 17.15 16.43
C VAL A 484 7.77 17.48 15.21
N SER A 485 6.46 17.69 15.39
CA SER A 485 5.55 18.12 14.32
C SER A 485 5.89 19.48 13.72
N SER A 486 6.71 20.30 14.39
CA SER A 486 7.14 21.61 13.90
C SER A 486 8.06 21.51 12.68
N PHE A 487 8.70 20.36 12.52
CA PHE A 487 9.69 20.05 11.48
C PHE A 487 9.08 19.40 10.23
N PHE A 488 7.74 19.34 10.19
CA PHE A 488 6.96 18.90 9.05
C PHE A 488 6.14 20.09 8.57
N ALA A 489 6.10 20.29 7.26
CA ALA A 489 5.38 21.40 6.65
C ALA A 489 4.97 21.05 5.23
N ARG A 490 3.82 21.55 4.77
CA ARG A 490 3.58 21.63 3.33
C ARG A 490 4.49 22.72 2.75
N ALA A 491 5.25 22.40 1.72
CA ALA A 491 6.28 23.26 1.15
C ALA A 491 6.06 23.55 -0.33
N TYR A 492 6.64 24.66 -0.80
CA TYR A 492 6.76 25.05 -2.20
C TYR A 492 8.18 25.52 -2.50
N VAL A 493 8.69 25.29 -3.72
CA VAL A 493 9.96 25.89 -4.18
C VAL A 493 9.69 27.02 -5.17
N LEU A 494 10.17 28.21 -4.85
CA LEU A 494 10.14 29.38 -5.72
C LEU A 494 11.43 29.47 -6.53
N ASP A 495 11.31 29.62 -7.85
CA ASP A 495 12.46 29.93 -8.71
C ASP A 495 12.92 31.38 -8.51
N CYS A 496 14.16 31.56 -8.07
CA CYS A 496 14.79 32.85 -7.78
C CYS A 496 16.12 33.03 -8.52
N ARG A 497 16.47 32.13 -9.46
CA ARG A 497 17.81 32.08 -10.09
C ARG A 497 18.18 33.34 -10.87
N ASP A 498 17.19 34.03 -11.42
CA ASP A 498 17.40 35.25 -12.24
C ASP A 498 17.26 36.55 -11.43
N CYS A 499 17.21 36.49 -10.10
CA CYS A 499 16.93 37.64 -9.25
C CYS A 499 18.06 37.90 -8.25
N ARG A 500 18.34 39.18 -7.95
CA ARG A 500 19.22 39.58 -6.85
C ARG A 500 18.46 39.85 -5.55
N ILE A 501 17.22 40.31 -5.68
CA ILE A 501 16.34 40.61 -4.55
C ILE A 501 15.02 39.88 -4.82
N ILE A 502 14.60 39.08 -3.85
CA ILE A 502 13.33 38.38 -3.81
C ILE A 502 12.36 39.32 -3.07
N ASP A 503 11.67 40.14 -3.85
CA ASP A 503 10.80 41.19 -3.33
C ASP A 503 9.38 40.67 -3.03
N ARG A 504 8.55 41.55 -2.44
CA ARG A 504 7.15 41.22 -2.16
C ARG A 504 6.37 40.85 -3.43
N VAL A 505 6.67 41.47 -4.57
CA VAL A 505 5.94 41.24 -5.83
C VAL A 505 6.14 39.82 -6.32
N MET A 506 7.33 39.26 -6.14
CA MET A 506 7.62 37.86 -6.49
C MET A 506 6.84 36.84 -5.65
N VAL A 507 6.50 37.19 -4.40
CA VAL A 507 5.83 36.28 -3.46
C VAL A 507 4.34 36.55 -3.26
N GLN A 508 3.82 37.69 -3.74
CA GLN A 508 2.44 38.12 -3.47
C GLN A 508 1.37 37.24 -4.13
N ASP A 509 1.68 36.72 -5.32
CA ASP A 509 0.77 35.92 -6.14
C ASP A 509 0.94 34.42 -5.91
N LEU A 510 1.86 34.03 -5.02
CA LEU A 510 1.99 32.66 -4.57
C LEU A 510 0.69 32.24 -3.88
N LYS A 511 -0.08 31.39 -4.57
CA LYS A 511 -1.24 30.66 -4.03
C LYS A 511 -0.94 29.23 -3.55
N PRO A 512 0.12 28.93 -2.77
CA PRO A 512 0.15 27.71 -2.00
C PRO A 512 -0.30 27.95 -0.55
N ASP A 513 -1.23 27.13 -0.08
CA ASP A 513 -1.51 26.90 1.34
C ASP A 513 -0.32 26.12 1.94
N VAL A 514 0.83 26.80 2.09
CA VAL A 514 2.10 26.22 2.54
C VAL A 514 2.60 26.86 3.82
N GLU A 515 3.23 26.03 4.63
CA GLU A 515 3.86 26.43 5.88
C GLU A 515 5.38 26.61 5.71
N ALA A 516 5.94 26.17 4.57
CA ALA A 516 7.34 26.30 4.23
C ALA A 516 7.53 26.83 2.79
N LEU A 517 8.50 27.74 2.61
CA LEU A 517 8.88 28.25 1.30
C LEU A 517 10.38 28.08 1.12
N LEU A 518 10.78 27.36 0.06
CA LEU A 518 12.19 27.19 -0.32
C LEU A 518 12.50 28.06 -1.53
N PHE A 519 13.64 28.73 -1.53
CA PHE A 519 14.08 29.63 -2.57
C PHE A 519 15.21 28.96 -3.35
N CYS A 520 14.92 28.58 -4.61
CA CYS A 520 15.93 28.08 -5.53
C CYS A 520 16.66 29.27 -6.14
N THR A 521 17.80 29.64 -5.58
CA THR A 521 18.61 30.77 -6.06
C THR A 521 19.67 30.34 -7.07
N GLY A 522 19.90 29.03 -7.21
CA GLY A 522 20.94 28.45 -8.06
C GLY A 522 22.32 28.50 -7.41
N TRP A 523 22.41 28.97 -6.16
CA TRP A 523 23.68 29.13 -5.44
C TRP A 523 24.37 27.81 -5.16
N GLU A 524 23.62 26.71 -5.16
CA GLU A 524 24.17 25.35 -5.00
C GLU A 524 25.28 25.02 -6.00
N HIS A 525 25.30 25.64 -7.18
CA HIS A 525 26.33 25.45 -8.21
C HIS A 525 27.70 25.98 -7.81
N TYR A 526 27.77 26.90 -6.85
CA TYR A 526 29.03 27.41 -6.34
C TYR A 526 29.56 26.58 -5.16
N TRP A 527 28.87 25.52 -4.72
CA TRP A 527 29.31 24.71 -3.58
C TRP A 527 30.75 24.18 -3.75
N GLY A 528 31.61 24.47 -2.77
CA GLY A 528 33.03 24.12 -2.80
C GLY A 528 33.93 25.09 -3.59
N ASP A 529 33.37 26.13 -4.21
CA ASP A 529 34.06 27.24 -4.84
C ASP A 529 34.13 28.44 -3.87
N VAL A 530 35.16 29.29 -3.98
CA VAL A 530 35.30 30.50 -3.16
C VAL A 530 34.13 31.47 -3.34
N ARG A 531 33.50 31.47 -4.53
CA ARG A 531 32.31 32.27 -4.85
C ARG A 531 31.08 31.88 -4.04
N TYR A 532 31.06 30.70 -3.41
CA TYR A 532 29.96 30.31 -2.54
C TYR A 532 29.78 31.31 -1.39
N LEU A 533 30.88 31.94 -0.94
CA LEU A 533 30.89 32.93 0.14
C LEU A 533 30.54 34.36 -0.32
N ASP A 534 30.26 34.57 -1.61
CA ASP A 534 29.76 35.86 -2.10
C ASP A 534 28.30 36.06 -1.64
N THR A 535 27.76 37.27 -1.84
CA THR A 535 26.39 37.61 -1.44
C THR A 535 25.35 36.91 -2.35
N PRO A 536 24.52 36.00 -1.82
CA PRO A 536 23.46 35.34 -2.58
C PRO A 536 22.26 36.27 -2.80
N PRO A 537 21.27 35.89 -3.64
CA PRO A 537 19.99 36.58 -3.71
C PRO A 537 19.29 36.65 -2.35
N GLN A 538 18.70 37.81 -2.04
CA GLN A 538 18.18 38.10 -0.70
C GLN A 538 16.69 38.39 -0.70
N LEU A 539 15.99 37.96 0.34
CA LEU A 539 14.63 38.44 0.59
C LEU A 539 14.62 39.91 0.98
N SER A 540 13.61 40.64 0.51
CA SER A 540 13.26 41.94 1.09
C SER A 540 12.57 41.76 2.46
N LEU A 541 12.73 42.72 3.37
CA LEU A 541 12.04 42.70 4.67
C LEU A 541 10.51 42.73 4.51
N GLU A 542 10.01 43.39 3.46
CA GLU A 542 8.61 43.40 3.09
C GLU A 542 8.12 42.01 2.65
N ALA A 543 8.93 41.25 1.90
CA ALA A 543 8.61 39.87 1.53
C ALA A 543 8.58 38.95 2.75
N VAL A 544 9.58 39.05 3.64
CA VAL A 544 9.63 38.27 4.90
C VAL A 544 8.37 38.52 5.73
N SER A 545 8.03 39.79 5.96
CA SER A 545 6.87 40.17 6.77
C SER A 545 5.57 39.63 6.16
N PHE A 546 5.42 39.76 4.84
CA PHE A 546 4.26 39.24 4.12
C PHE A 546 4.13 37.70 4.24
N LEU A 547 5.23 36.97 4.09
CA LEU A 547 5.24 35.50 4.17
C LEU A 547 4.89 35.00 5.57
N LEU A 548 5.44 35.63 6.61
CA LEU A 548 5.11 35.32 8.01
C LEU A 548 3.63 35.58 8.32
N GLU A 549 3.07 36.70 7.83
CA GLU A 549 1.64 37.01 7.96
C GLU A 549 0.74 35.99 7.24
N LYS A 550 1.24 35.35 6.19
CA LYS A 550 0.55 34.28 5.46
C LYS A 550 0.68 32.90 6.09
N GLY A 551 1.42 32.78 7.19
CA GLY A 551 1.58 31.52 7.91
C GLY A 551 2.79 30.69 7.49
N VAL A 552 3.70 31.24 6.67
CA VAL A 552 4.99 30.60 6.40
C VAL A 552 5.84 30.66 7.65
N ARG A 553 6.37 29.51 8.06
CA ARG A 553 7.10 29.29 9.32
C ARG A 553 8.44 28.58 9.11
N ILE A 554 8.72 28.08 7.91
CA ILE A 554 10.05 27.57 7.51
C ILE A 554 10.49 28.25 6.21
N PHE A 555 11.69 28.79 6.21
CA PHE A 555 12.31 29.46 5.07
C PHE A 555 13.56 28.69 4.68
N GLY A 556 13.68 28.23 3.44
CA GLY A 556 14.82 27.43 3.02
C GLY A 556 15.59 28.00 1.85
N PHE A 557 16.91 27.92 1.88
CA PHE A 557 17.82 28.48 0.90
C PHE A 557 18.86 27.46 0.47
N ASP A 558 19.20 27.44 -0.81
CA ASP A 558 20.33 26.70 -1.39
C ASP A 558 21.68 27.45 -1.26
N ALA A 559 21.71 28.50 -0.43
CA ALA A 559 22.83 29.39 -0.18
C ALA A 559 23.37 29.26 1.26
N PRO A 560 24.58 29.74 1.57
CA PRO A 560 25.17 29.65 2.92
C PRO A 560 24.65 30.69 3.92
N SER A 561 23.84 31.63 3.46
CA SER A 561 23.17 32.59 4.32
C SER A 561 21.95 33.16 3.59
N CYS A 562 20.88 33.48 4.32
CA CYS A 562 19.81 34.34 3.80
C CYS A 562 20.12 35.86 3.88
N ASP A 563 21.27 36.24 4.44
CA ASP A 563 21.72 37.61 4.66
C ASP A 563 22.93 38.02 3.79
N ASP A 564 23.36 39.28 3.93
CA ASP A 564 24.50 39.82 3.15
C ASP A 564 25.81 39.40 3.81
N MET A 565 26.54 38.51 3.15
CA MET A 565 27.83 37.98 3.62
C MET A 565 28.88 39.10 3.87
N GLY A 566 28.69 40.30 3.32
CA GLY A 566 29.58 41.44 3.45
C GLY A 566 29.17 42.50 4.48
N LYS A 567 28.04 42.37 5.20
CA LYS A 567 27.55 43.38 6.15
C LYS A 567 27.26 42.82 7.53
N GLU A 568 27.55 43.61 8.56
CA GLU A 568 27.15 43.30 9.93
C GLU A 568 25.63 43.47 10.12
N GLY A 569 24.98 42.54 10.84
CA GLY A 569 23.65 42.76 11.43
C GLY A 569 22.52 41.77 11.11
N LEU A 570 22.75 40.73 10.31
CA LEU A 570 21.80 39.63 10.01
C LEU A 570 20.29 40.03 9.99
N PRO A 571 19.89 41.05 9.20
CA PRO A 571 18.54 41.59 9.24
C PRO A 571 17.45 40.60 8.81
N ILE A 572 17.71 39.73 7.83
CA ILE A 572 16.75 38.73 7.36
C ILE A 572 16.59 37.61 8.38
N HIS A 573 17.68 37.10 8.96
CA HIS A 573 17.60 36.17 10.09
C HIS A 573 16.80 36.79 11.24
N THR A 574 17.11 38.03 11.60
CA THR A 574 16.40 38.77 12.67
C THR A 574 14.91 38.87 12.41
N ALA A 575 14.51 39.20 11.18
CA ALA A 575 13.11 39.32 10.81
C ALA A 575 12.35 37.98 10.91
N ILE A 576 12.94 36.89 10.40
CA ILE A 576 12.32 35.54 10.41
C ILE A 576 12.25 34.97 11.82
N LEU A 577 13.40 34.90 12.49
CA LEU A 577 13.56 34.23 13.78
C LEU A 577 12.84 34.96 14.92
N SER A 578 12.71 36.29 14.87
CA SER A 578 11.93 37.07 15.86
C SER A 578 10.44 36.76 15.86
N LYS A 579 9.95 36.07 14.83
CA LYS A 579 8.56 35.60 14.72
C LYS A 579 8.44 34.08 14.87
N GLU A 580 9.45 33.46 15.48
CA GLU A 580 9.56 31.99 15.63
C GLU A 580 9.59 31.21 14.30
N GLY A 581 9.88 31.88 13.18
CA GLY A 581 10.22 31.19 11.94
C GLY A 581 11.53 30.40 12.08
N LEU A 582 11.69 29.35 11.30
CA LEU A 582 12.90 28.54 11.22
C LEU A 582 13.56 28.74 9.84
N ILE A 583 14.89 28.71 9.81
CA ILE A 583 15.67 28.89 8.58
C ILE A 583 16.37 27.58 8.26
N LEU A 584 16.39 27.19 6.98
CA LEU A 584 17.17 26.09 6.44
C LEU A 584 18.18 26.67 5.45
N GLU A 585 19.46 26.38 5.66
CA GLU A 585 20.52 26.87 4.78
C GLU A 585 21.28 25.72 4.14
N ASN A 586 22.01 26.02 3.07
CA ASN A 586 22.82 25.07 2.32
C ASN A 586 22.03 23.87 1.78
N LEU A 587 20.77 24.06 1.38
CA LEU A 587 20.00 23.04 0.67
C LEU A 587 20.65 22.67 -0.68
N CYS A 588 20.28 21.52 -1.22
CA CYS A 588 20.67 21.08 -2.57
C CYS A 588 19.48 20.44 -3.30
N ASN A 589 19.62 20.25 -4.61
CA ASN A 589 18.62 19.65 -5.49
C ASN A 589 17.30 20.43 -5.57
N LEU A 590 17.30 21.74 -5.28
CA LEU A 590 16.07 22.54 -5.32
C LEU A 590 15.57 22.76 -6.75
N GLU A 591 16.46 22.75 -7.74
CA GLU A 591 16.08 22.92 -9.16
C GLU A 591 15.09 21.86 -9.64
N ALA A 592 15.19 20.63 -9.12
CA ALA A 592 14.29 19.54 -9.48
C ALA A 592 12.86 19.76 -8.97
N LEU A 593 12.67 20.67 -8.02
CA LEU A 593 11.42 20.92 -7.32
C LEU A 593 10.83 22.31 -7.60
N VAL A 594 11.43 23.09 -8.50
CA VAL A 594 10.90 24.40 -8.89
C VAL A 594 9.42 24.29 -9.25
N ASP A 595 8.62 25.18 -8.66
CA ASP A 595 7.16 25.25 -8.78
C ASP A 595 6.39 24.01 -8.31
N ALA A 596 7.04 23.11 -7.57
CA ALA A 596 6.40 21.93 -6.99
C ALA A 596 5.93 22.18 -5.55
N THR A 597 4.80 21.58 -5.19
CA THR A 597 4.35 21.47 -3.79
C THR A 597 4.58 20.06 -3.26
N PHE A 598 5.06 19.93 -2.02
CA PHE A 598 5.36 18.64 -1.39
C PHE A 598 5.28 18.71 0.14
N THR A 599 5.40 17.58 0.81
CA THR A 599 5.57 17.56 2.28
C THR A 599 7.06 17.63 2.60
N LEU A 600 7.49 18.72 3.24
CA LEU A 600 8.85 18.88 3.78
C LEU A 600 8.99 18.16 5.11
N ILE A 601 10.09 17.44 5.27
CA ILE A 601 10.51 16.77 6.50
C ILE A 601 11.93 17.26 6.80
N ALA A 602 12.11 18.11 7.80
CA ALA A 602 13.40 18.73 8.13
C ALA A 602 13.77 18.48 9.60
N LEU A 603 14.31 17.31 9.90
CA LEU A 603 14.51 16.82 11.27
C LEU A 603 15.92 17.13 11.79
N PRO A 604 16.10 18.13 12.67
CA PRO A 604 17.41 18.45 13.24
C PRO A 604 17.86 17.39 14.25
N LEU A 605 19.16 17.33 14.55
CA LEU A 605 19.64 16.55 15.68
C LEU A 605 19.07 17.12 16.99
N SER A 606 18.62 16.23 17.87
CA SER A 606 18.08 16.63 19.19
C SER A 606 19.22 17.00 20.14
N VAL A 607 19.63 18.27 20.08
CA VAL A 607 20.71 18.84 20.90
C VAL A 607 20.10 19.80 21.94
N GLN A 608 20.47 19.64 23.20
CA GLN A 608 19.93 20.45 24.30
C GLN A 608 20.31 21.93 24.15
N LYS A 609 19.33 22.84 24.28
CA LYS A 609 19.51 24.30 24.14
C LYS A 609 20.23 24.70 22.85
N SER A 610 19.92 24.01 21.76
CA SER A 610 20.57 24.20 20.46
C SER A 610 20.08 25.48 19.78
N ASP A 611 21.06 26.28 19.33
CA ASP A 611 20.88 27.51 18.57
C ASP A 611 20.65 27.22 17.07
N GLY A 612 21.30 26.18 16.56
CA GLY A 612 21.02 25.54 15.27
C GLY A 612 21.43 24.07 15.30
N SER A 613 21.20 23.35 14.20
CA SER A 613 21.62 21.95 14.10
C SER A 613 21.74 21.49 12.65
N PRO A 614 22.74 20.65 12.30
CA PRO A 614 22.71 19.91 11.06
C PRO A 614 21.41 19.13 10.93
N VAL A 615 20.81 19.18 9.74
CA VAL A 615 19.45 18.72 9.50
C VAL A 615 19.38 17.88 8.23
N ARG A 616 18.67 16.77 8.31
CA ARG A 616 18.27 16.03 7.12
C ARG A 616 16.92 16.53 6.64
N VAL A 617 16.91 17.05 5.41
CA VAL A 617 15.78 17.69 4.76
C VAL A 617 15.34 16.81 3.60
N VAL A 618 14.09 16.38 3.63
CA VAL A 618 13.52 15.49 2.62
C VAL A 618 12.22 16.09 2.11
N ALA A 619 12.09 16.19 0.79
CA ALA A 619 10.83 16.41 0.11
C ALA A 619 10.09 15.09 -0.08
N SER A 620 8.82 15.02 0.31
CA SER A 620 7.97 13.83 0.19
C SER A 620 6.78 14.13 -0.72
N PHE A 621 6.61 13.31 -1.76
CA PHE A 621 5.54 13.38 -2.74
C PHE A 621 4.53 12.27 -2.42
N SER A 622 3.38 12.68 -1.89
CA SER A 622 2.26 11.80 -1.56
C SER A 622 1.36 11.52 -2.75
#